data_AF-A0A562KS03-F1
#
_entry.id   AF-A0A562KS03-F1
#
_cell.length_a   1.000
_cell.length_b   1.000
_cell.length_c   1.000
_cell.angle_alpha   90.00
_cell.angle_beta   90.00
_cell.angle_gamma   90.00
#
_symmetry.space_group_name_H-M   'P 1'
#
loop_
_entity.id
_entity.type
_entity.pdbx_description
1 polymer ?
#
loop_
_entity_poly.entity_id
_entity_poly.type
_entity_poly.pdbx_seq_one_letter_code
_entity_poly.pdbx_strand_id
1 'polypeptide(L)'
;METLKKINLINGEFNSFEAREILMDMCNKNINFNKVQNFSSQIRFGEDDEQALHRIDQLKESVAHISEILEEAKAHNRKLKIKSFIEIEYED
;
A
#
# COMPACT_ATOMS: atom_id res chain seq x y z
N MET A 1 21.72 -20.00 -1.52
CA MET A 1 21.45 -18.91 -0.55
C MET A 1 20.92 -17.75 -1.35
N GLU A 2 19.61 -17.69 -1.51
CA GLU A 2 18.97 -16.57 -2.18
C GLU A 2 19.28 -15.28 -1.42
N THR A 3 19.72 -14.27 -2.15
CA THR A 3 20.11 -13.00 -1.56
C THR A 3 18.86 -12.15 -1.35
N LEU A 4 18.29 -12.18 -0.14
CA LEU A 4 17.24 -11.24 0.26
C LEU A 4 17.77 -9.81 0.17
N LYS A 5 17.14 -8.98 -0.67
CA LYS A 5 17.46 -7.55 -0.77
C LYS A 5 16.36 -6.74 -0.09
N LYS A 6 16.74 -5.99 0.95
CA LYS A 6 15.84 -5.09 1.69
C LYS A 6 16.13 -3.63 1.34
N ILE A 7 15.13 -2.93 0.83
CA ILE A 7 15.23 -1.53 0.41
C ILE A 7 14.35 -0.67 1.32
N ASN A 8 14.94 0.36 1.95
CA ASN A 8 14.20 1.30 2.79
C ASN A 8 13.49 2.34 1.91
N LEU A 9 12.18 2.48 2.05
CA LEU A 9 11.40 3.51 1.34
C LEU A 9 11.05 4.69 2.23
N ILE A 10 10.69 4.42 3.48
CA ILE A 10 10.32 5.44 4.46
C ILE A 10 11.07 5.13 5.75
N ASN A 11 11.69 6.16 6.33
CA ASN A 11 12.24 6.10 7.68
C ASN A 11 12.19 7.51 8.27
N GLY A 12 11.16 7.79 9.07
CA GLY A 12 10.95 9.12 9.61
C GLY A 12 9.93 9.18 10.73
N GLU A 13 9.83 10.35 11.35
CA GLU A 13 8.80 10.71 12.31
C GLU A 13 7.84 11.69 11.65
N PHE A 14 6.55 11.42 11.77
CA PHE A 14 5.48 12.14 11.11
C PHE A 14 4.39 12.49 12.12
N ASN A 15 3.74 13.63 11.92
CA ASN A 15 2.44 13.85 12.57
C ASN A 15 1.35 13.04 11.84
N SER A 16 0.16 12.91 12.44
CA SER A 16 -0.93 12.11 11.85
C SER A 16 -1.37 12.59 10.47
N PHE A 17 -1.26 13.90 10.17
CA PHE A 17 -1.61 14.45 8.86
C PHE A 17 -0.59 14.09 7.79
N GLU A 18 0.70 14.30 8.06
CA GLU A 18 1.80 13.94 7.15
C GLU A 18 1.84 12.43 6.91
N ALA A 19 1.67 11.63 7.97
CA ALA A 19 1.60 10.19 7.89
C ALA A 19 0.43 9.73 7.00
N ARG A 20 -0.74 10.37 7.15
CA ARG A 20 -1.91 10.09 6.31
C ARG A 20 -1.64 10.40 4.86
N GLU A 21 -1.06 11.55 4.56
CA GLU A 21 -0.78 11.97 3.19
C GLU A 21 0.12 10.96 2.47
N ILE A 22 1.27 10.62 3.08
CA ILE A 22 2.25 9.73 2.46
C ILE A 22 1.71 8.29 2.34
N LEU A 23 1.14 7.73 3.41
CA LEU A 23 0.67 6.34 3.40
C LEU A 23 -0.54 6.14 2.48
N MET A 24 -1.49 7.09 2.48
CA MET A 24 -2.67 7.00 1.61
C MET A 24 -2.30 7.20 0.16
N ASP A 25 -1.38 8.12 -0.17
CA ASP A 25 -0.91 8.29 -1.55
C ASP A 25 -0.27 7.01 -2.09
N MET A 26 0.60 6.35 -1.31
CA MET A 26 1.20 5.07 -1.69
C MET A 26 0.16 3.97 -1.93
N CYS A 27 -0.80 3.82 -1.01
CA CYS A 27 -1.86 2.80 -1.17
C CYS A 27 -2.74 3.09 -2.39
N ASN A 28 -3.14 4.35 -2.57
CA ASN A 28 -4.00 4.76 -3.68
C ASN A 28 -3.30 4.58 -5.03
N LYS A 29 -1.99 4.85 -5.13
CA LYS A 29 -1.20 4.56 -6.34
C LYS A 29 -1.25 3.08 -6.71
N ASN A 30 -1.07 2.18 -5.74
CA ASN A 30 -1.15 0.74 -5.98
C ASN A 30 -2.58 0.27 -6.34
N ILE A 31 -3.61 0.82 -5.68
CA ILE A 31 -5.00 0.54 -6.03
C ILE A 31 -5.28 0.96 -7.47
N ASN A 32 -4.89 2.17 -7.85
CA ASN A 32 -5.10 2.70 -9.19
C ASN A 32 -4.35 1.90 -10.26
N PHE A 33 -3.12 1.46 -9.97
CA PHE A 33 -2.38 0.56 -10.86
C PHE A 33 -3.19 -0.71 -11.17
N ASN A 34 -3.72 -1.39 -10.15
CA ASN A 34 -4.52 -2.59 -10.34
C ASN A 34 -5.86 -2.31 -11.03
N LYS A 35 -6.50 -1.17 -10.77
CA LYS A 35 -7.72 -0.77 -11.50
C LYS A 35 -7.47 -0.62 -13.00
N VAL A 36 -6.32 -0.03 -13.37
CA VAL A 36 -5.91 0.11 -14.77
C VAL A 36 -5.63 -1.25 -15.40
N GLN A 37 -5.00 -2.18 -14.68
CA GLN A 37 -4.79 -3.56 -15.17
C GLN A 37 -6.12 -4.27 -15.44
N ASN A 38 -7.06 -4.23 -14.47
CA ASN A 38 -8.39 -4.82 -14.65
C ASN A 38 -9.13 -4.21 -15.84
N PHE A 39 -9.13 -2.88 -15.96
CA PHE A 39 -9.76 -2.20 -17.09
C PHE A 39 -9.12 -2.60 -18.43
N SER A 40 -7.79 -2.76 -18.48
CA SER A 40 -7.09 -3.26 -19.67
C SER A 40 -7.54 -4.67 -20.05
N SER A 41 -7.72 -5.57 -19.07
CA SER A 41 -8.24 -6.93 -19.30
C SER A 41 -9.66 -6.88 -19.88
N GLN A 42 -10.55 -6.08 -19.30
CA GLN A 42 -11.92 -5.92 -19.78
C GLN A 42 -11.96 -5.43 -21.24
N ILE A 43 -11.09 -4.49 -21.61
CA ILE A 43 -11.02 -3.96 -22.98
C ILE A 43 -10.46 -4.99 -23.96
N ARG A 44 -9.44 -5.76 -23.57
CA ARG A 44 -8.73 -6.68 -24.47
C ARG A 44 -9.41 -8.03 -24.62
N PHE A 45 -10.01 -8.53 -23.54
CA PHE A 45 -10.49 -9.90 -23.44
C PHE A 45 -11.98 -9.98 -23.09
N GLY A 46 -12.60 -8.88 -22.66
CA GLY A 46 -14.00 -8.86 -22.23
C GLY A 46 -14.21 -9.46 -20.83
N GLU A 47 -13.14 -9.67 -20.07
CA GLU A 47 -13.15 -10.38 -18.78
C GLU A 47 -12.40 -9.59 -17.71
N ASP A 48 -12.80 -9.77 -16.45
CA ASP A 48 -12.14 -9.19 -15.29
C ASP A 48 -10.79 -9.84 -15.01
N ASP A 49 -9.82 -9.05 -14.54
CA ASP A 49 -8.58 -9.55 -13.97
C ASP A 49 -8.82 -9.84 -12.48
N GLU A 50 -9.16 -11.09 -12.17
CA GLU A 50 -9.42 -11.55 -10.80
C GLU A 50 -8.23 -11.28 -9.85
N GLN A 51 -6.99 -11.34 -10.35
CA GLN A 51 -5.82 -11.06 -9.52
C GLN A 51 -5.73 -9.56 -9.19
N ALA A 52 -5.97 -8.70 -10.16
CA ALA A 52 -6.01 -7.26 -9.94
C ALA A 52 -7.15 -6.88 -8.97
N LEU A 53 -8.32 -7.48 -9.11
CA LEU A 53 -9.44 -7.28 -8.19
C LEU A 53 -9.10 -7.74 -6.77
N HIS A 54 -8.54 -8.94 -6.61
CA HIS A 54 -8.12 -9.45 -5.30
C HIS A 54 -7.10 -8.52 -4.62
N ARG A 55 -6.09 -8.05 -5.38
CA ARG A 55 -5.09 -7.10 -4.88
C ARG A 55 -5.72 -5.76 -4.46
N ILE A 56 -6.70 -5.27 -5.21
CA ILE A 56 -7.44 -4.05 -4.83
C ILE A 56 -8.11 -4.22 -3.47
N ASP A 57 -8.72 -5.37 -3.20
CA ASP A 57 -9.43 -5.60 -1.95
C ASP A 57 -8.47 -5.74 -0.76
N GLN A 58 -7.35 -6.46 -0.92
CA GLN A 58 -6.27 -6.50 0.09
C GLN A 58 -5.71 -5.10 0.42
N LEU A 59 -5.56 -4.25 -0.60
CA LEU A 59 -5.08 -2.88 -0.42
C LEU A 59 -6.12 -2.00 0.30
N LYS A 60 -7.43 -2.19 0.04
CA LYS A 60 -8.49 -1.47 0.77
C LYS A 60 -8.52 -1.85 2.24
N GLU A 61 -8.35 -3.13 2.57
CA GLU A 61 -8.24 -3.59 3.96
C GLU A 61 -7.03 -2.96 4.65
N SER A 62 -5.88 -2.93 3.97
CA SER A 62 -4.67 -2.26 4.48
C SER A 62 -4.91 -0.76 4.72
N VAL A 63 -5.60 -0.08 3.82
CA VAL A 63 -5.99 1.34 3.97
C VAL A 63 -6.90 1.55 5.18
N ALA A 64 -7.84 0.64 5.44
CA ALA A 64 -8.72 0.71 6.60
C ALA A 64 -7.91 0.62 7.90
N HIS A 65 -7.04 -0.38 8.03
CA HIS A 65 -6.17 -0.53 9.20
C HIS A 65 -5.23 0.67 9.41
N ILE A 66 -4.62 1.19 8.33
CA ILE A 66 -3.79 2.39 8.41
C ILE A 66 -4.62 3.57 8.90
N SER A 67 -5.84 3.76 8.37
CA SER A 67 -6.73 4.86 8.78
C SER A 67 -7.05 4.81 10.27
N GLU A 68 -7.34 3.62 10.81
CA GLU A 68 -7.63 3.43 12.24
C GLU A 68 -6.44 3.84 13.12
N ILE A 69 -5.22 3.39 12.76
CA ILE A 69 -3.99 3.75 13.49
C ILE A 69 -3.75 5.27 13.46
N LEU A 70 -4.01 5.91 12.32
CA LEU A 70 -3.82 7.35 12.15
C LEU A 70 -4.83 8.16 12.97
N GLU A 71 -6.10 7.74 13.01
CA GLU A 71 -7.13 8.39 13.83
C GLU A 71 -6.86 8.20 15.32
N GLU A 72 -6.39 7.03 15.76
CA GLU A 72 -5.96 6.83 17.15
C GLU A 72 -4.79 7.76 17.51
N ALA A 73 -3.78 7.84 16.65
CA ALA A 73 -2.64 8.72 16.87
C ALA A 73 -3.05 10.19 16.93
N LYS A 74 -3.99 10.60 16.07
CA LYS A 74 -4.55 11.96 16.06
C LYS A 74 -5.33 12.26 17.33
N ALA A 75 -6.19 11.35 17.78
CA ALA A 75 -6.98 11.50 19.00
C ALA A 75 -6.10 11.67 20.25
N HIS A 76 -4.94 11.02 20.28
CA HIS A 76 -3.99 11.10 21.38
C HIS A 76 -2.84 12.11 21.15
N ASN A 77 -2.90 12.89 20.07
CA ASN A 77 -1.86 13.84 19.65
C ASN A 77 -0.44 13.24 19.66
N ARG A 78 -0.32 11.98 19.19
CA ARG A 78 0.94 11.23 19.14
C ARG A 78 1.65 11.45 17.81
N LYS A 79 2.98 11.52 17.87
CA LYS A 79 3.82 11.38 16.68
C LYS A 79 3.95 9.92 16.29
N LEU A 80 4.03 9.66 15.00
CA LEU A 80 4.15 8.33 14.41
C LEU A 80 5.55 8.14 13.87
N LYS A 81 6.19 7.03 14.27
CA LYS A 81 7.44 6.59 13.66
C LYS A 81 7.12 5.56 12.60
N ILE A 82 7.32 5.91 11.33
CA ILE A 82 6.97 5.07 10.20
C ILE A 82 8.24 4.54 9.57
N LYS A 83 8.27 3.22 9.35
CA LYS A 83 9.32 2.54 8.59
C LYS A 83 8.67 1.65 7.54
N SER A 84 9.10 1.81 6.29
CA SER A 84 8.62 0.99 5.17
C SER A 84 9.80 0.38 4.43
N PHE A 85 9.64 -0.88 4.05
CA PHE A 85 10.68 -1.66 3.37
C PHE A 85 10.06 -2.43 2.21
N ILE A 86 10.80 -2.57 1.11
CA ILE A 86 10.55 -3.59 0.11
C ILE A 86 11.54 -4.71 0.34
N GLU A 87 11.03 -5.93 0.46
CA GLU A 87 11.81 -7.16 0.52
C GLU A 87 11.66 -7.87 -0.82
N ILE A 88 12.79 -8.22 -1.44
CA ILE A 88 12.85 -8.90 -2.73
C ILE A 88 13.61 -10.20 -2.52
N GLU A 89 12.92 -11.28 -2.85
CA GLU A 89 13.43 -12.65 -2.87
C GLU A 89 13.32 -13.18 -4.31
N TYR A 90 14.27 -14.03 -4.70
CA TYR A 90 14.14 -14.80 -5.93
C TYR A 90 13.34 -16.06 -5.57
N GLU A 91 12.43 -16.48 -6.43
CA GLU A 91 11.79 -17.79 -6.34
C GLU A 91 12.32 -18.63 -7.52
N ASP A 92 12.79 -19.85 -7.25
CA ASP A 92 13.24 -20.84 -8.25
C ASP A 92 12.07 -21.44 -9.08
#